data_AF-A0A8S1QAP5-F1
#
_entry.id   AF-A0A8S1QAP5-F1
#
_cell.length_a   1.000
_cell.length_b   1.000
_cell.length_c   1.000
_cell.angle_alpha   90.00
_cell.angle_beta   90.00
_cell.angle_gamma   90.00
#
_symmetry.space_group_name_H-M   'P 1'
#
loop_
_entity.id
_entity.type
_entity.pdbx_description
1 polymer ?
#
loop_
_entity_poly.entity_id
_entity_poly.type
_entity_poly.pdbx_seq_one_letter_code
_entity_poly.pdbx_strand_id
1 'polypeptide(L)'
;MLLIYIRQIRRNQWSQIASQLKQNIKLFDRIDESNLCKEQKRPIEPEQKGPEEFCGSGCQRFVLDFYYEELEQYEKDLIEWVTELDENEEKNEQS
;
A
#
# COMPACT_ATOMS: atom_id res chain seq x y z
N MET A 1 0.13 29.97 46.35
CA MET A 1 0.15 28.49 46.48
C MET A 1 -0.65 27.79 45.37
N LEU A 2 -1.95 28.07 45.17
CA LEU A 2 -2.79 27.42 44.14
C LEU A 2 -2.30 27.61 42.69
N LEU A 3 -1.82 28.80 42.31
CA LEU A 3 -1.35 29.07 40.95
C LEU A 3 -0.07 28.29 40.59
N ILE A 4 0.80 28.03 41.57
CA ILE A 4 2.02 27.23 41.40
C ILE A 4 1.64 25.76 41.21
N TYR A 5 0.65 25.28 41.97
CA TYR A 5 0.13 23.93 41.90
C TYR A 5 -0.54 23.62 40.53
N ILE A 6 -1.38 24.54 40.03
CA ILE A 6 -2.01 24.41 38.70
C ILE A 6 -0.94 24.39 37.58
N ARG A 7 0.10 25.23 37.72
CA ARG A 7 1.23 25.28 36.78
C ARG A 7 2.09 24.01 36.81
N GLN A 8 2.17 23.34 37.97
CA GLN A 8 2.86 22.06 38.14
C GLN A 8 2.07 20.92 37.52
N ILE A 9 0.74 20.88 37.74
CA ILE A 9 -0.16 19.90 37.13
C ILE A 9 -0.11 19.98 35.60
N ARG A 10 -0.17 21.20 35.03
CA ARG A 10 -0.01 21.38 33.58
C ARG A 10 1.33 20.84 33.09
N ARG A 11 2.45 21.13 33.75
CA ARG A 11 3.75 20.56 33.32
C ARG A 11 3.79 19.04 33.40
N ASN A 12 3.23 18.45 34.45
CA ASN A 12 3.33 17.01 34.69
C ASN A 12 2.42 16.21 33.74
N GLN A 13 1.19 16.69 33.51
CA GLN A 13 0.24 16.11 32.54
C GLN A 13 0.80 16.18 31.11
N TRP A 14 1.37 17.33 30.71
CA TRP A 14 1.93 17.49 29.38
C TRP A 14 3.16 16.61 29.13
N SER A 15 3.96 16.32 30.15
CA SER A 15 5.10 15.40 30.04
C SER A 15 4.65 13.96 29.76
N GLN A 16 3.61 13.49 30.46
CA GLN A 16 3.08 12.14 30.26
C GLN A 16 2.43 11.99 28.88
N ILE A 17 1.59 12.96 28.49
CA ILE A 17 0.92 12.99 27.18
C ILE A 17 1.96 13.03 26.04
N ALA A 18 3.01 13.84 26.15
CA ALA A 18 4.04 13.93 25.13
C ALA A 18 4.85 12.62 24.99
N SER A 19 5.13 11.94 26.10
CA SER A 19 5.80 10.64 26.08
C SER A 19 4.93 9.57 25.42
N GLN A 20 3.63 9.57 25.74
CA GLN A 20 2.69 8.59 25.22
C GLN A 20 2.42 8.78 23.72
N LEU A 21 2.28 10.03 23.27
CA LEU A 21 2.17 10.35 21.84
C LEU A 21 3.41 9.90 21.05
N LYS A 22 4.62 10.14 21.58
CA LYS A 22 5.85 9.67 20.93
C LYS A 22 5.90 8.15 20.78
N GLN A 23 5.42 7.41 21.77
CA GLN A 23 5.36 5.95 21.71
C GLN A 23 4.31 5.47 20.69
N ASN A 24 3.13 6.09 20.68
CA ASN A 24 2.07 5.74 19.73
C ASN A 24 2.45 6.03 18.28
N ILE A 25 3.09 7.18 18.00
CA ILE A 25 3.58 7.51 16.65
C ILE A 25 4.59 6.46 16.19
N LYS A 26 5.56 6.10 17.05
CA LYS A 26 6.56 5.06 16.74
C LYS A 26 5.95 3.68 16.54
N LEU A 27 4.80 3.41 17.16
CA LEU A 27 4.06 2.16 16.98
C LEU A 27 3.34 2.16 15.63
N PHE A 28 2.71 3.28 15.26
CA PHE A 28 2.01 3.46 13.98
C PHE A 28 2.97 3.32 12.78
N ASP A 29 4.13 3.97 12.81
CA ASP A 29 5.14 3.88 11.74
C ASP A 29 5.65 2.44 11.51
N ARG A 30 5.61 1.58 12.54
CA ARG A 30 6.04 0.17 12.44
C ARG A 30 4.97 -0.72 11.80
N ILE A 31 3.70 -0.32 11.91
CA ILE A 31 2.56 -1.10 11.43
C ILE A 31 2.47 -1.01 9.89
N ASP A 32 2.76 0.17 9.31
CA ASP A 32 2.70 0.39 7.86
C ASP A 32 3.70 -0.45 7.05
N GLU A 33 4.97 -0.55 7.47
CA GLU A 33 5.95 -1.36 6.72
C GLU A 33 5.68 -2.87 6.82
N SER A 34 5.13 -3.33 7.96
CA SER A 34 4.89 -4.76 8.17
C SER A 34 3.62 -5.28 7.49
N ASN A 35 2.63 -4.40 7.28
CA ASN A 35 1.35 -4.77 6.67
C ASN A 35 1.31 -4.49 5.16
N LEU A 36 2.05 -3.52 4.64
CA LEU A 36 2.15 -3.28 3.19
C LEU A 36 2.81 -4.45 2.42
N CYS A 37 3.57 -5.29 3.13
CA CYS A 37 4.14 -6.51 2.56
C CYS A 37 3.23 -7.75 2.72
N LYS A 38 2.13 -7.63 3.47
CA LYS A 38 1.14 -8.71 3.68
C LYS A 38 -0.18 -8.46 2.95
N GLU A 39 -0.56 -7.21 2.73
CA GLU A 39 -1.75 -6.85 1.98
C GLU A 39 -1.34 -6.55 0.53
N GLN A 40 -1.35 -7.61 -0.26
CA GLN A 40 -1.47 -7.64 -1.72
C GLN A 40 -0.98 -6.39 -2.47
N LYS A 41 0.26 -6.45 -2.96
CA LYS A 41 0.76 -5.43 -3.89
C LYS A 41 -0.06 -5.48 -5.17
N ARG A 42 -0.65 -4.33 -5.56
CA ARG A 42 -1.37 -4.18 -6.82
C ARG A 42 -0.50 -4.69 -7.98
N PRO A 43 -1.05 -5.47 -8.93
CA PRO A 43 -0.38 -5.82 -10.17
C PRO A 43 0.14 -4.59 -10.91
N ILE A 44 1.28 -4.72 -11.60
CA ILE A 44 1.91 -3.64 -12.37
C ILE A 44 1.57 -3.85 -13.84
N GLU A 45 1.11 -2.79 -14.50
CA GLU A 45 0.79 -2.82 -15.93
C GLU A 45 2.08 -3.08 -16.76
N PRO A 46 2.03 -4.00 -17.75
CA PRO A 46 3.17 -4.26 -18.61
C PRO A 46 3.54 -3.04 -19.46
N GLU A 47 4.84 -2.82 -19.68
CA GLU A 47 5.32 -1.69 -20.49
C GLU A 47 5.00 -1.90 -21.97
N GLN A 48 4.40 -0.89 -22.60
CA GLN A 48 4.19 -0.92 -24.04
C GLN A 48 5.52 -0.78 -24.78
N LYS A 49 5.80 -1.76 -25.64
CA LYS A 49 6.98 -1.81 -26.50
C LYS A 49 7.02 -0.60 -27.45
N GLY A 50 8.16 0.09 -27.52
CA GLY A 50 8.39 1.23 -28.43
C GLY A 50 8.46 0.82 -29.92
N PRO A 51 8.32 1.77 -30.85
CA PRO A 51 8.29 1.49 -32.29
C PRO A 51 9.56 0.84 -32.85
N GLU A 52 10.72 1.10 -32.24
CA GLU A 52 12.00 0.47 -32.55
C GLU A 52 12.12 -0.99 -32.09
N GLU A 53 11.24 -1.46 -31.20
CA GLU A 53 11.23 -2.85 -30.72
C GLU A 53 10.34 -3.77 -31.58
N PHE A 54 9.60 -3.21 -32.54
CA PHE A 54 8.89 -4.01 -33.55
C PHE A 54 9.91 -4.68 -34.46
N CYS A 55 9.99 -6.01 -34.36
CA CYS A 55 10.82 -6.85 -35.22
C CYS A 55 10.42 -6.64 -36.70
N GLY A 56 11.12 -5.73 -37.39
CA GLY A 56 10.85 -5.34 -38.78
C GLY A 56 11.14 -6.42 -39.82
N SER A 57 11.26 -7.69 -39.40
CA SER A 57 11.63 -8.83 -40.22
C SER A 57 10.54 -9.90 -40.26
N GLY A 58 9.28 -9.53 -40.51
CA GLY A 58 8.21 -10.47 -40.92
C GLY A 58 8.12 -11.80 -40.15
N CYS A 59 8.38 -11.79 -38.84
CA CYS A 59 8.41 -12.99 -38.02
C CYS A 59 6.98 -13.40 -37.65
N GLN A 60 6.71 -14.71 -37.55
CA GLN A 60 5.36 -15.31 -37.50
C GLN A 60 4.54 -14.97 -36.23
N ARG A 61 5.13 -14.36 -35.20
CA ARG A 61 4.41 -13.86 -34.01
C ARG A 61 4.80 -12.40 -33.80
N PHE A 62 3.83 -11.51 -33.86
CA PHE A 62 4.04 -10.06 -33.84
C PHE A 62 4.37 -9.65 -32.40
N VAL A 63 5.23 -8.65 -32.19
CA VAL A 63 5.57 -8.15 -30.84
C VAL A 63 4.33 -7.66 -30.08
N LEU A 64 3.32 -7.17 -30.81
CA LEU A 64 2.03 -6.85 -30.22
C LEU A 64 1.30 -8.08 -29.66
N ASP A 65 1.47 -9.26 -30.26
CA ASP A 65 0.81 -10.48 -29.77
C ASP A 65 1.32 -10.85 -28.36
N PHE A 66 2.62 -10.71 -28.11
CA PHE A 66 3.20 -10.89 -26.78
C PHE A 66 2.72 -9.85 -25.78
N TYR A 67 2.64 -8.58 -26.19
CA TYR A 67 2.13 -7.51 -25.34
C TYR A 67 0.66 -7.74 -24.95
N TYR A 68 -0.18 -8.21 -25.88
CA TYR A 68 -1.57 -8.55 -25.58
C TYR A 68 -1.69 -9.77 -24.66
N GLU A 69 -0.84 -10.80 -24.84
CA GLU A 69 -0.78 -11.94 -23.92
C GLU A 69 -0.40 -11.50 -22.49
N GLU A 70 0.57 -10.58 -22.35
CA GLU A 70 0.97 -10.02 -21.05
C GLU A 70 -0.13 -9.13 -20.44
N LEU A 71 -0.83 -8.34 -21.25
CA LEU A 71 -1.98 -7.54 -20.82
C LEU A 71 -3.14 -8.40 -20.32
N GLU A 72 -3.48 -9.48 -21.02
CA GLU A 72 -4.54 -10.40 -20.57
C GLU A 72 -4.21 -11.03 -19.22
N GLN A 73 -2.93 -11.30 -18.94
CA GLN A 73 -2.52 -11.81 -17.64
C GLN A 73 -2.63 -10.73 -16.57
N TYR A 74 -2.18 -9.50 -16.87
CA TYR A 74 -2.33 -8.36 -15.96
C TYR A 74 -3.79 -8.09 -15.59
N GLU A 75 -4.72 -8.15 -16.54
CA GLU A 75 -6.15 -7.96 -16.28
C GLU A 75 -6.73 -9.02 -15.33
N LYS A 76 -6.30 -10.28 -15.46
CA LYS A 76 -6.72 -11.35 -14.55
C LYS A 76 -6.19 -11.14 -13.14
N ASP A 77 -4.90 -10.84 -13.02
CA ASP A 77 -4.26 -10.56 -11.74
C ASP A 77 -4.92 -9.36 -11.04
N LEU A 78 -5.34 -8.35 -11.83
CA LEU A 78 -6.03 -7.17 -11.32
C LEU A 78 -7.42 -7.51 -10.77
N ILE A 79 -8.18 -8.36 -11.46
CA ILE A 79 -9.50 -8.80 -10.99
C ILE A 79 -9.39 -9.60 -9.69
N GLU A 80 -8.43 -10.52 -9.61
CA GLU A 80 -8.17 -11.30 -8.39
C GLU A 80 -7.81 -10.37 -7.23
N TRP A 81 -6.91 -9.42 -7.47
CA TRP A 81 -6.53 -8.40 -6.49
C TRP A 81 -7.72 -7.57 -5.98
N VAL A 82 -8.59 -7.09 -6.87
CA VAL A 82 -9.78 -6.32 -6.46
C VAL A 82 -10.76 -7.18 -5.66
N THR A 83 -10.96 -8.44 -6.08
CA THR A 83 -11.88 -9.36 -5.41
C THR A 83 -11.40 -9.68 -4.00
N GLU A 84 -10.10 -9.95 -3.82
CA GLU A 84 -9.55 -10.22 -2.51
C GLU A 84 -9.59 -8.99 -1.59
N LEU A 85 -9.52 -7.76 -2.13
CA LEU A 85 -9.70 -6.53 -1.36
C LEU A 85 -11.13 -6.41 -0.81
N ASP A 86 -12.14 -6.61 -1.66
CA ASP A 86 -13.55 -6.53 -1.26
C ASP A 86 -13.87 -7.55 -0.14
N GLU A 87 -13.38 -8.78 -0.24
CA GLU A 87 -13.58 -9.79 0.80
C GLU A 87 -12.87 -9.48 2.13
N ASN A 88 -11.76 -8.75 2.08
CA ASN A 88 -11.02 -8.37 3.28
C ASN A 88 -11.68 -7.17 3.98
N GLU A 89 -12.35 -6.28 3.25
CA GLU A 89 -13.19 -5.23 3.84
C GLU A 89 -14.35 -5.84 4.64
N GLU A 90 -15.04 -6.83 4.09
CA GLU A 90 -16.15 -7.52 4.79
C GLU A 90 -15.69 -8.24 6.07
N LYS A 91 -14.51 -8.86 6.07
CA LYS A 91 -13.95 -9.55 7.24
C LYS A 91 -13.50 -8.59 8.35
N ASN A 92 -13.08 -7.37 7.98
CA ASN A 92 -12.66 -6.34 8.93
C ASN A 92 -13.85 -5.64 9.61
N GLU A 93 -15.03 -5.63 9.00
CA GLU A 93 -16.25 -5.04 9.58
C GLU A 93 -17.02 -6.01 10.51
N GLN A 94 -16.66 -7.30 10.47
CA GLN A 94 -17.25 -8.36 11.30
C GLN A 94 -16.47 -8.68 12.59
N SER A 95 -15.37 -7.97 12.89
CA SER A 95 -14.49 -8.23 14.06
C SER A 95 -14.49 -7.13 15.13
#